data_AF-A0A1Y4CHD2-F1
#
_entry.id   AF-A0A1Y4CHD2-F1
#
_cell.length_a   1.000
_cell.length_b   1.000
_cell.length_c   1.000
_cell.angle_alpha   90.00
_cell.angle_beta   90.00
_cell.angle_gamma   90.00
#
_symmetry.space_group_name_H-M   'P 1'
#
loop_
_entity.id
_entity.type
_entity.pdbx_description
1 polymer ?
#
loop_
_entity_poly.entity_id
_entity_poly.type
_entity_poly.pdbx_seq_one_letter_code
_entity_poly.pdbx_strand_id
1 'polypeptide(L)'
;MLEQIAYHRRAAVAYAHRWAFQRNPAFYDYEDIGGDCTNFASQCLYAGSGVMDFTPDFGWYYLNANDKAPAWTGVEYFYRYLTRQIPTPGPAAQSVRLRQLVPGDFVQLNANGEAFTHTAIVVQILGQPTLRNTLVASHSYDTDYRPLSTYSFRSARFLHITGVWRTIESL
;
A
#
# COMPACT_ATOMS: atom_id res chain seq x y z
N MET A 1 -10.14 -20.91 11.02
CA MET A 1 -9.08 -21.25 10.02
C MET A 1 -8.88 -20.03 9.12
N LEU A 2 -7.77 -19.92 8.38
CA LEU A 2 -7.60 -18.87 7.36
C LEU A 2 -7.75 -19.48 5.96
N GLU A 3 -8.44 -18.76 5.08
CA GLU A 3 -8.47 -19.07 3.65
C GLU A 3 -7.93 -17.90 2.83
N GLN A 4 -7.27 -18.21 1.71
CA GLN A 4 -6.73 -17.19 0.82
C GLN A 4 -7.76 -16.86 -0.27
N ILE A 5 -8.08 -15.57 -0.39
CA ILE A 5 -8.91 -15.01 -1.44
C ILE A 5 -8.09 -14.08 -2.35
N ALA A 6 -8.64 -13.78 -3.53
CA ALA A 6 -8.00 -12.93 -4.51
C ALA A 6 -7.99 -11.45 -4.08
N TYR A 7 -6.86 -10.77 -4.30
CA TYR A 7 -6.75 -9.32 -4.19
C TYR A 7 -7.29 -8.63 -5.46
N HIS A 8 -8.30 -7.78 -5.30
CA HIS A 8 -8.94 -7.03 -6.38
C HIS A 8 -8.13 -5.80 -6.78
N ARG A 9 -7.01 -6.01 -7.48
CA ARG A 9 -6.08 -4.95 -7.96
C ARG A 9 -6.78 -3.80 -8.68
N ARG A 10 -7.77 -4.09 -9.52
CA ARG A 10 -8.54 -3.07 -10.25
C ARG A 10 -9.29 -2.13 -9.31
N ALA A 11 -9.81 -2.63 -8.19
CA ALA A 11 -10.50 -1.80 -7.21
C ALA A 11 -9.52 -0.89 -6.45
N ALA A 12 -8.33 -1.39 -6.10
CA ALA A 12 -7.27 -0.57 -5.51
C ALA A 12 -6.81 0.57 -6.45
N VAL A 13 -6.60 0.25 -7.73
CA VAL A 13 -6.22 1.26 -8.75
C VAL A 13 -7.35 2.26 -8.99
N ALA A 14 -8.61 1.81 -9.09
CA ALA A 14 -9.75 2.71 -9.25
C ALA A 14 -9.93 3.64 -8.03
N TYR A 15 -9.67 3.13 -6.82
CA TYR A 15 -9.63 3.96 -5.62
C TYR A 15 -8.55 5.02 -5.71
N ALA A 16 -7.34 4.64 -6.12
CA ALA A 16 -6.22 5.56 -6.26
C ALA A 16 -6.56 6.71 -7.22
N HIS A 17 -7.08 6.42 -8.42
CA HIS A 17 -7.47 7.44 -9.39
C HIS A 17 -8.55 8.39 -8.86
N ARG A 18 -9.48 7.88 -8.06
CA ARG A 18 -10.56 8.70 -7.48
C ARG A 18 -10.05 9.68 -6.43
N TRP A 19 -9.08 9.26 -5.63
CA TRP A 19 -8.68 9.98 -4.42
C TRP A 19 -7.26 10.55 -4.48
N ALA A 20 -6.50 10.37 -5.57
CA ALA A 20 -5.13 10.89 -5.67
C ALA A 20 -5.00 12.41 -5.43
N PHE A 21 -6.05 13.19 -5.69
CA PHE A 21 -6.09 14.65 -5.51
C PHE A 21 -7.09 15.11 -4.44
N GLN A 22 -7.69 14.19 -3.68
CA GLN A 22 -8.77 14.49 -2.74
C GLN A 22 -8.75 13.52 -1.55
N ARG A 23 -9.27 13.93 -0.40
CA ARG A 23 -9.27 13.08 0.79
C ARG A 23 -10.60 12.39 0.93
N ASN A 24 -10.58 11.07 1.11
CA ASN A 24 -11.79 10.31 1.38
C ASN A 24 -12.26 10.62 2.81
N PRO A 25 -13.44 11.22 3.00
CA PRO A 25 -13.91 11.63 4.34
C PRO A 25 -14.17 10.47 5.31
N ALA A 26 -14.15 9.22 4.83
CA ALA A 26 -14.19 8.04 5.70
C ALA A 26 -12.90 7.82 6.50
N PHE A 27 -11.80 8.47 6.11
CA PHE A 27 -10.48 8.35 6.74
C PHE A 27 -9.99 9.73 7.19
N TYR A 28 -9.24 9.76 8.28
CA TYR A 28 -8.62 10.99 8.77
C TYR A 28 -7.58 11.48 7.77
N ASP A 29 -7.48 12.80 7.65
CA ASP A 29 -6.51 13.47 6.80
C ASP A 29 -5.19 13.66 7.54
N TYR A 30 -4.13 12.99 7.08
CA TYR A 30 -2.81 13.01 7.71
C TYR A 30 -1.83 13.98 7.03
N GLU A 31 -2.29 14.83 6.09
CA GLU A 31 -1.43 15.71 5.29
C GLU A 31 -0.46 16.54 6.17
N ASP A 32 -0.98 17.18 7.22
CA ASP A 32 -0.21 18.11 8.07
C ASP A 32 0.57 17.45 9.22
N ILE A 33 0.30 16.18 9.52
CA ILE A 33 0.89 15.47 10.68
C ILE A 33 1.80 14.31 10.29
N GLY A 34 1.91 14.04 8.99
CA GLY A 34 2.73 12.96 8.44
C GLY A 34 2.03 11.60 8.43
N GLY A 35 2.54 10.71 7.57
CA GLY A 35 1.99 9.37 7.37
C GLY A 35 0.94 9.26 6.26
N ASP A 36 0.53 10.38 5.65
CA ASP A 36 -0.56 10.36 4.67
C ASP A 36 -0.26 9.55 3.40
N CYS A 37 0.99 9.48 2.98
CA CYS A 37 1.38 8.60 1.87
C CYS A 37 1.04 7.13 2.14
N THR A 38 1.22 6.66 3.38
CA THR A 38 0.90 5.28 3.76
C THR A 38 -0.57 5.13 4.12
N ASN A 39 -1.20 6.15 4.69
CA ASN A 39 -2.66 6.19 4.88
C ASN A 39 -3.40 5.99 3.54
N PHE A 40 -3.06 6.77 2.52
CA PHE A 40 -3.62 6.63 1.17
C PHE A 40 -3.32 5.27 0.55
N ALA A 41 -2.07 4.78 0.67
CA ALA A 41 -1.71 3.44 0.21
C ALA A 41 -2.54 2.35 0.90
N SER A 42 -2.77 2.46 2.21
CA SER A 42 -3.61 1.55 2.97
C SER A 42 -5.07 1.61 2.55
N GLN A 43 -5.60 2.80 2.27
CA GLN A 43 -6.95 2.96 1.72
C GLN A 43 -7.10 2.27 0.35
N CYS A 44 -6.12 2.45 -0.54
CA CYS A 44 -6.10 1.77 -1.84
C CYS A 44 -6.03 0.24 -1.66
N LEU A 45 -5.14 -0.23 -0.79
CA LEU A 45 -4.98 -1.64 -0.48
C LEU A 45 -6.29 -2.22 0.09
N TYR A 46 -6.97 -1.50 0.97
CA TYR A 46 -8.24 -1.90 1.56
C TYR A 46 -9.37 -1.98 0.53
N ALA A 47 -9.43 -1.03 -0.41
CA ALA A 47 -10.38 -1.08 -1.51
C ALA A 47 -10.22 -2.32 -2.38
N GLY A 48 -8.99 -2.86 -2.50
CA GLY A 48 -8.74 -4.12 -3.20
C GLY A 48 -8.80 -5.37 -2.31
N SER A 49 -8.63 -5.24 -0.98
CA SER A 49 -8.57 -6.39 -0.07
C SER A 49 -9.89 -6.70 0.63
N GLY A 50 -10.63 -5.68 1.06
CA GLY A 50 -11.86 -5.80 1.84
C GLY A 50 -11.68 -6.39 3.24
N VAL A 51 -10.46 -6.74 3.65
CA VAL A 51 -10.18 -7.43 4.92
C VAL A 51 -9.05 -6.72 5.64
N MET A 52 -9.31 -6.32 6.88
CA MET A 52 -8.32 -5.77 7.82
C MET A 52 -7.91 -6.84 8.84
N ASP A 53 -6.72 -6.68 9.40
CA ASP A 53 -6.26 -7.43 10.56
C ASP A 53 -6.34 -6.53 11.79
N PHE A 54 -7.30 -6.80 12.68
CA PHE A 54 -7.53 -6.02 13.89
C PHE A 54 -6.66 -6.46 15.08
N THR A 55 -5.60 -7.25 14.85
CA THR A 55 -4.64 -7.58 15.90
C THR A 55 -4.03 -6.28 16.47
N PRO A 56 -4.15 -5.98 17.78
CA PRO A 56 -3.57 -4.78 18.37
C PRO A 56 -2.06 -4.71 18.13
N ASP A 57 -1.56 -3.50 17.83
CA ASP A 57 -0.15 -3.15 17.57
C ASP A 57 0.53 -3.81 16.36
N PHE A 58 0.14 -5.04 16.03
CA PHE A 58 0.75 -5.87 15.00
C PHE A 58 -0.17 -6.07 13.78
N GLY A 59 -1.43 -5.67 13.82
CA GLY A 59 -2.33 -5.80 12.68
C GLY A 59 -2.08 -4.76 11.59
N TRP A 60 -3.06 -4.64 10.72
CA TRP A 60 -3.20 -3.59 9.71
C TRP A 60 -4.69 -3.25 9.62
N TYR A 61 -5.07 -2.19 10.33
CA TYR A 61 -6.46 -1.77 10.45
C TYR A 61 -6.54 -0.26 10.68
N TYR A 62 -7.72 0.28 10.39
CA TYR A 62 -8.12 1.64 10.72
C TYR A 62 -9.57 1.62 11.21
N LEU A 63 -9.78 2.06 12.45
CA LEU A 63 -11.12 2.30 12.99
C LEU A 63 -11.39 3.80 13.05
N ASN A 64 -10.42 4.58 13.53
CA ASN A 64 -10.42 6.05 13.49
C ASN A 64 -9.00 6.60 13.68
N ALA A 65 -8.87 7.93 13.76
CA ALA A 65 -7.57 8.59 13.87
C ALA A 65 -6.75 8.15 15.10
N ASN A 66 -7.44 7.88 16.21
CA ASN A 66 -6.87 7.49 17.51
C ASN A 66 -6.78 5.97 17.70
N ASP A 67 -7.44 5.19 16.83
CA ASP A 67 -7.53 3.73 16.93
C ASP A 67 -7.25 3.11 15.55
N LYS A 68 -5.97 2.84 15.31
CA LYS A 68 -5.44 2.25 14.08
C LYS A 68 -4.10 1.58 14.35
N ALA A 69 -3.77 0.58 13.53
CA ALA A 69 -2.45 -0.04 13.61
C ALA A 69 -1.33 0.92 13.15
N PRO A 70 -0.11 0.82 13.70
CA PRO A 70 1.07 1.51 13.16
C PRO A 70 1.31 1.21 11.67
N ALA A 71 0.95 0.01 11.21
CA ALA A 71 1.07 -0.40 9.81
C ALA A 71 0.14 0.36 8.86
N TRP A 72 -0.93 1.00 9.35
CA TRP A 72 -1.86 1.74 8.49
C TRP A 72 -1.26 3.06 7.97
N THR A 73 -0.44 3.74 8.78
CA THR A 73 0.14 5.06 8.45
C THR A 73 1.66 5.09 8.43
N GLY A 74 2.35 4.02 8.85
CA GLY A 74 3.81 3.96 8.93
C GLY A 74 4.45 3.12 7.83
N VAL A 75 5.35 3.72 7.04
CA VAL A 75 6.02 3.10 5.87
C VAL A 75 6.71 1.78 6.22
N GLU A 76 7.51 1.77 7.29
CA GLU A 76 8.24 0.57 7.70
C GLU A 76 7.31 -0.51 8.31
N TYR A 77 6.30 -0.10 9.06
CA TYR A 77 5.33 -1.03 9.64
C TYR A 77 4.43 -1.67 8.57
N PHE A 78 4.02 -0.91 7.56
CA PHE A 78 3.29 -1.39 6.38
C PHE A 78 4.06 -2.50 5.67
N TYR A 79 5.35 -2.28 5.42
CA TYR A 79 6.23 -3.30 4.84
C TYR A 79 6.31 -4.56 5.69
N ARG A 80 6.64 -4.39 6.98
CA ARG A 80 6.82 -5.51 7.91
C ARG A 80 5.55 -6.34 8.06
N TYR A 81 4.38 -5.71 8.07
CA TYR A 81 3.09 -6.38 8.10
C TYR A 81 2.88 -7.20 6.83
N LEU A 82 3.02 -6.59 5.65
CA LEU A 82 2.71 -7.24 4.39
C LEU A 82 3.65 -8.41 4.08
N THR A 83 4.93 -8.32 4.46
CA THR A 83 5.94 -9.34 4.12
C THR A 83 6.12 -10.42 5.19
N ARG A 84 5.14 -10.63 6.07
CA ARG A 84 5.21 -11.69 7.08
C ARG A 84 5.22 -13.07 6.43
N GLN A 85 5.95 -13.99 7.07
CA GLN A 85 5.97 -15.40 6.67
C GLN A 85 4.75 -16.17 7.17
N ILE A 86 4.25 -15.81 8.37
CA ILE A 86 3.08 -16.44 8.97
C ILE A 86 1.84 -15.69 8.50
N PRO A 87 0.87 -16.36 7.85
CA PRO A 87 -0.39 -15.75 7.48
C PRO A 87 -1.16 -15.19 8.69
N THR A 88 -1.57 -13.94 8.60
CA THR A 88 -2.58 -13.30 9.46
C THR A 88 -3.78 -12.91 8.59
N PRO A 89 -4.96 -12.58 9.15
CA PRO A 89 -6.03 -11.95 8.37
C PRO A 89 -5.50 -10.75 7.56
N GLY A 90 -6.16 -10.38 6.46
CA GLY A 90 -5.78 -9.23 5.65
C GLY A 90 -4.77 -9.53 4.51
N PRO A 91 -4.29 -8.48 3.83
CA PRO A 91 -3.45 -8.62 2.64
C PRO A 91 -2.02 -9.08 2.97
N ALA A 92 -1.41 -9.81 2.04
CA ALA A 92 -0.01 -10.23 2.10
C ALA A 92 0.74 -9.80 0.83
N ALA A 93 2.04 -9.57 0.94
CA ALA A 93 2.90 -9.19 -0.16
C ALA A 93 4.26 -9.89 -0.10
N GLN A 94 4.95 -9.88 -1.23
CA GLN A 94 6.34 -10.29 -1.33
C GLN A 94 7.20 -9.16 -1.92
N SER A 95 8.43 -9.07 -1.46
CA SER A 95 9.43 -8.20 -2.08
C SER A 95 9.84 -8.76 -3.44
N VAL A 96 9.67 -7.97 -4.49
CA VAL A 96 9.98 -8.36 -5.87
C VAL A 96 10.95 -7.39 -6.54
N ARG A 97 11.41 -7.75 -7.74
CA ARG A 97 12.11 -6.80 -8.62
C ARG A 97 11.11 -5.91 -9.34
N LEU A 98 11.53 -4.71 -9.74
CA LEU A 98 10.73 -3.76 -10.54
C LEU A 98 9.98 -4.42 -11.70
N ARG A 99 10.67 -5.31 -12.44
CA ARG A 99 10.12 -6.04 -13.59
C ARG A 99 8.93 -6.95 -13.29
N GLN A 100 8.65 -7.24 -12.01
CA GLN A 100 7.55 -8.10 -11.57
C GLN A 100 6.36 -7.30 -11.02
N LEU A 101 6.47 -5.97 -10.92
CA LEU A 101 5.36 -5.12 -10.50
C LEU A 101 4.22 -5.19 -11.50
N VAL A 102 3.00 -5.09 -10.96
CA VAL A 102 1.77 -4.89 -11.71
C VAL A 102 0.93 -3.77 -11.08
N PRO A 103 -0.02 -3.17 -11.80
CA PRO A 103 -0.95 -2.22 -11.19
C PRO A 103 -1.68 -2.80 -9.97
N GLY A 104 -1.78 -2.01 -8.91
CA GLY A 104 -2.29 -2.41 -7.60
C GLY A 104 -1.21 -2.86 -6.61
N ASP A 105 0.04 -2.98 -7.05
CA ASP A 105 1.21 -3.20 -6.19
C ASP A 105 1.74 -1.88 -5.60
N PHE A 106 2.70 -1.98 -4.67
CA PHE A 106 3.21 -0.81 -3.94
C PHE A 106 4.72 -0.65 -4.09
N VAL A 107 5.18 0.60 -4.01
CA VAL A 107 6.59 0.96 -4.01
C VAL A 107 6.89 1.77 -2.78
N GLN A 108 8.03 1.50 -2.15
CA GLN A 108 8.54 2.34 -1.09
C GLN A 108 9.93 2.88 -1.43
N LEU A 109 10.12 4.17 -1.15
CA LEU A 109 11.33 4.91 -1.54
C LEU A 109 12.13 5.33 -0.31
N ASN A 110 13.45 5.21 -0.43
CA ASN A 110 14.42 5.71 0.53
C ASN A 110 15.22 6.84 -0.15
N ALA A 111 14.91 8.07 0.23
CA ALA A 111 15.47 9.26 -0.40
C ALA A 111 16.95 9.49 -0.07
N ASN A 112 17.34 9.28 1.19
CA ASN A 112 18.64 9.67 1.74
C ASN A 112 19.58 8.48 2.03
N GLY A 113 19.09 7.24 1.93
CA GLY A 113 19.83 6.01 2.23
C GLY A 113 19.69 5.51 3.67
N GLU A 114 18.93 6.21 4.53
CA GLU A 114 18.80 5.86 5.95
C GLU A 114 17.56 5.00 6.20
N ALA A 115 16.39 5.44 5.71
CA ALA A 115 15.13 4.74 5.92
C ALA A 115 14.17 4.91 4.73
N PHE A 116 13.28 3.94 4.55
CA PHE A 116 12.14 4.10 3.65
C PHE A 116 11.13 5.06 4.28
N THR A 117 10.79 6.12 3.57
CA THR A 117 9.96 7.23 4.09
C THR A 117 8.76 7.57 3.23
N HIS A 118 8.62 6.92 2.08
CA HIS A 118 7.49 7.16 1.18
C HIS A 118 6.88 5.84 0.70
N THR A 119 5.56 5.76 0.67
CA THR A 119 4.79 4.67 0.06
C THR A 119 3.95 5.22 -1.08
N ALA A 120 3.95 4.54 -2.23
CA ALA A 120 3.12 4.87 -3.39
C ALA A 120 2.50 3.61 -4.00
N ILE A 121 1.31 3.72 -4.59
CA ILE A 121 0.63 2.63 -5.31
C ILE A 121 0.94 2.72 -6.80
N VAL A 122 1.23 1.59 -7.45
CA VAL A 122 1.37 1.48 -8.90
C VAL A 122 -0.02 1.51 -9.53
N VAL A 123 -0.28 2.50 -10.36
CA VAL A 123 -1.59 2.65 -11.03
C VAL A 123 -1.56 2.20 -12.49
N GLN A 124 -0.39 2.28 -13.14
CA GLN A 124 -0.24 1.87 -14.53
C GLN A 124 1.22 1.50 -14.84
N ILE A 125 1.39 0.57 -15.78
CA ILE A 125 2.69 0.25 -16.37
C ILE A 125 2.55 0.23 -17.89
N LEU A 126 3.38 1.01 -18.60
CA LEU A 126 3.37 1.06 -20.06
C LEU A 126 4.43 0.11 -20.64
N GLY A 127 4.04 -1.15 -20.89
CA GLY A 127 4.95 -2.20 -21.39
C GLY A 127 5.70 -2.93 -20.27
N GLN A 128 6.98 -3.22 -20.48
CA GLN A 128 7.82 -3.88 -19.46
C GLN A 128 8.21 -2.89 -18.35
N PRO A 129 8.07 -3.21 -17.05
CA PRO A 129 8.31 -2.24 -15.98
C PRO A 129 9.75 -1.71 -15.94
N THR A 130 9.85 -0.38 -15.96
CA THR A 130 11.04 0.45 -15.76
C THR A 130 10.65 1.64 -14.89
N LEU A 131 11.64 2.40 -14.39
CA LEU A 131 11.35 3.61 -13.62
C LEU A 131 10.57 4.66 -14.44
N ARG A 132 10.76 4.71 -15.76
CA ARG A 132 10.13 5.74 -16.62
C ARG A 132 8.69 5.45 -16.98
N ASN A 133 8.30 4.17 -17.00
CA ASN A 133 6.97 3.74 -17.46
C ASN A 133 6.15 3.04 -16.38
N THR A 134 6.65 2.95 -15.15
CA THR A 134 5.88 2.56 -13.97
C THR A 134 5.34 3.84 -13.35
N LEU A 135 4.02 4.02 -13.46
CA LEU A 135 3.31 5.21 -13.00
C LEU A 135 2.66 4.92 -11.66
N VAL A 136 2.81 5.84 -10.73
CA VAL A 136 2.30 5.74 -9.36
C VAL A 136 1.36 6.87 -9.01
N ALA A 137 0.53 6.61 -8.00
CA ALA A 137 -0.21 7.64 -7.29
C ALA A 137 0.20 7.67 -5.81
N SER A 138 0.20 8.87 -5.23
CA SER A 138 0.38 9.06 -3.79
C SER A 138 -0.06 10.45 -3.34
N HIS A 139 -0.44 10.59 -2.06
CA HIS A 139 -0.70 11.87 -1.41
C HIS A 139 0.59 12.66 -1.08
N SER A 140 1.78 12.17 -1.45
CA SER A 140 2.94 13.06 -1.45
C SER A 140 2.90 13.88 -2.71
N TYR A 141 2.66 15.18 -2.55
CA TYR A 141 2.44 16.14 -3.64
C TYR A 141 1.18 15.89 -4.47
N ASP A 142 0.22 15.11 -3.97
CA ASP A 142 -1.05 14.76 -4.62
C ASP A 142 -0.91 14.40 -6.09
N THR A 143 -0.47 13.17 -6.33
CA THR A 143 -0.05 12.73 -7.65
C THR A 143 -0.86 11.55 -8.13
N ASP A 144 -1.21 11.58 -9.41
CA ASP A 144 -1.69 10.43 -10.19
C ASP A 144 -0.88 10.31 -11.48
N TYR A 145 -0.71 9.09 -11.98
CA TYR A 145 0.10 8.77 -13.16
C TYR A 145 1.54 9.33 -13.14
N ARG A 146 2.12 9.56 -11.96
CA ARG A 146 3.48 10.11 -11.85
C ARG A 146 4.52 9.02 -12.13
N PRO A 147 5.45 9.20 -13.09
CA PRO A 147 6.50 8.21 -13.31
C PRO A 147 7.45 8.09 -12.11
N LEU A 148 7.80 6.86 -11.72
CA LEU A 148 8.78 6.61 -10.66
C LEU A 148 10.12 7.32 -10.88
N SER A 149 10.54 7.48 -12.14
CA SER A 149 11.79 8.17 -12.49
C SER A 149 11.82 9.66 -12.13
N THR A 150 10.68 10.25 -11.75
CA THR A 150 10.60 11.65 -11.29
C THR A 150 10.81 11.82 -9.79
N TYR A 151 10.95 10.72 -9.04
CA TYR A 151 11.31 10.75 -7.63
C TYR A 151 12.83 10.71 -7.49
N SER A 152 13.39 11.49 -6.56
CA SER A 152 14.78 11.37 -6.15
C SER A 152 14.90 10.37 -5.02
N PHE A 153 15.58 9.24 -5.25
CA PHE A 153 15.81 8.21 -4.23
C PHE A 153 17.13 7.50 -4.42
N ARG A 154 17.72 7.02 -3.31
CA ARG A 154 18.92 6.17 -3.33
C ARG A 154 18.58 4.69 -3.51
N SER A 155 17.45 4.26 -2.96
CA SER A 155 16.95 2.90 -3.13
C SER A 155 15.43 2.84 -3.10
N ALA A 156 14.89 1.78 -3.69
CA ALA A 156 13.46 1.50 -3.73
C ALA A 156 13.23 0.01 -3.43
N ARG A 157 12.11 -0.30 -2.76
CA ARG A 157 11.60 -1.67 -2.62
C ARG A 157 10.21 -1.77 -3.23
N PHE A 158 9.92 -2.93 -3.79
CA PHE A 158 8.73 -3.18 -4.59
C PHE A 158 7.93 -4.33 -3.96
N LEU A 159 6.66 -4.11 -3.68
CA LEU A 159 5.79 -5.01 -2.94
C LEU A 159 4.69 -5.52 -3.85
N HIS A 160 4.81 -6.79 -4.25
CA HIS A 160 3.78 -7.47 -5.02
C HIS A 160 2.76 -8.08 -4.07
N ILE A 161 1.50 -7.62 -4.12
CA ILE A 161 0.45 -8.20 -3.28
C ILE A 161 0.16 -9.62 -3.79
N THR A 162 0.26 -10.63 -2.94
CA THR A 162 0.10 -12.04 -3.35
C THR A 162 -1.34 -12.53 -3.18
N GLY A 163 -2.09 -11.93 -2.24
CA GLY A 163 -3.47 -12.28 -1.96
C GLY A 163 -3.93 -11.68 -0.65
N VAL A 164 -5.09 -12.13 -0.17
CA VAL A 164 -5.69 -11.69 1.09
C VAL A 164 -6.12 -12.92 1.86
N TRP A 165 -5.84 -12.98 3.15
CA TRP A 165 -6.32 -14.03 4.03
C TRP A 165 -7.57 -13.55 4.77
N ARG A 166 -8.61 -14.36 4.85
CA ARG A 166 -9.78 -14.08 5.69
C ARG A 166 -10.03 -15.19 6.69
N THR A 167 -10.56 -14.81 7.84
CA THR A 167 -10.98 -15.77 8.88
C THR A 167 -12.26 -16.46 8.42
N ILE A 168 -12.26 -17.79 8.53
CA ILE A 168 -13.45 -18.61 8.43
C ILE A 168 -13.71 -19.29 9.76
N GLU A 169 -14.98 -19.27 10.18
CA GLU A 169 -15.46 -20.07 11.29
C GLU A 169 -15.45 -21.54 10.89
N SER A 170 -14.92 -22.39 11.77
CA SER A 170 -15.10 -23.84 11.64
C SER A 170 -16.54 -24.16 11.99
N LEU A 171 -17.28 -24.78 11.06
CA LEU A 171 -18.54 -25.45 11.34
C LEU A 171 -18.38 -26.55 12.39
#